data_AF-A0A377XI64-F1
#
_entry.id   AF-A0A377XI64-F1
#
_cell.length_a   1.000
_cell.length_b   1.000
_cell.length_c   1.000
_cell.angle_alpha   90.00
_cell.angle_beta   90.00
_cell.angle_gamma   90.00
#
_symmetry.space_group_name_H-M   'P 1'
#
loop_
_entity.id
_entity.type
_entity.pdbx_description
1 polymer ?
#
loop_
_entity_poly.entity_id
_entity_poly.type
_entity_poly.pdbx_seq_one_letter_code
_entity_poly.pdbx_strand_id
1 'polypeptide(L)'
;MWGLFIFAPLFATYFQEPVGNVLSTIPFVGALFAGPAFGIGILAAGVILAIMIIPYIAAVMRDVFEQTPVMMKESAYGIGCTTWEVIWRIVYRSLKTG
;
A
#
# COMPACT_ATOMS: atom_id res chain seq x y z
N MET A 1 4.34 5.63 -13.53
CA MET A 1 3.14 6.40 -13.93
C MET A 1 1.94 5.53 -14.36
N TRP A 2 2.11 4.24 -14.63
CA TRP A 2 1.03 3.30 -15.00
C TRP A 2 -0.11 3.21 -13.96
N GLY A 3 0.23 3.21 -12.67
CA GLY A 3 -0.76 3.16 -11.59
C GLY A 3 -1.71 4.36 -11.58
N LEU A 4 -1.26 5.56 -11.95
CA LEU A 4 -2.13 6.74 -12.03
C LEU A 4 -3.12 6.62 -13.19
N PHE A 5 -2.67 6.17 -14.37
CA PHE A 5 -3.53 6.09 -15.55
C PHE A 5 -4.51 4.92 -15.55
N ILE A 6 -4.28 3.88 -14.74
CA ILE A 6 -5.18 2.72 -14.64
C ILE A 6 -6.05 2.76 -13.39
N PHE A 7 -5.53 3.19 -12.24
CA PHE A 7 -6.33 3.29 -11.03
C PHE A 7 -7.22 4.54 -10.99
N ALA A 8 -6.83 5.67 -11.60
CA ALA A 8 -7.69 6.85 -11.64
C ALA A 8 -9.03 6.61 -12.35
N PRO A 9 -9.11 6.01 -13.57
CA PRO A 9 -10.39 5.73 -14.20
C PRO A 9 -11.14 4.58 -13.52
N LEU A 10 -10.45 3.53 -13.05
CA LEU A 10 -11.08 2.40 -12.36
C LEU A 10 -11.75 2.82 -11.04
N PHE A 11 -11.11 3.69 -10.26
CA PHE A 11 -11.66 4.13 -8.98
C PHE A 11 -12.80 5.12 -9.17
N ALA A 12 -12.73 5.96 -10.20
CA ALA A 12 -13.85 6.82 -10.61
C ALA A 12 -15.09 6.00 -10.96
N THR A 13 -14.96 4.94 -11.77
CA THR A 13 -16.14 4.14 -12.17
C THR A 13 -16.64 3.21 -11.07
N TYR A 14 -15.76 2.55 -10.31
CA TYR A 14 -16.17 1.55 -9.30
C TYR A 14 -16.64 2.15 -7.97
N PHE A 15 -16.20 3.37 -7.60
CA PHE A 15 -16.56 3.97 -6.31
C PHE A 15 -17.36 5.27 -6.43
N GLN A 16 -17.17 6.08 -7.48
CA GLN A 16 -17.82 7.38 -7.62
C GLN A 16 -19.29 7.24 -8.07
N GLU A 17 -19.58 6.36 -9.03
CA GLU A 17 -20.94 6.11 -9.54
C GLU A 17 -21.88 5.40 -8.54
N PRO A 18 -21.50 4.30 -7.85
CA PRO A 18 -22.42 3.61 -6.95
C PRO A 18 -22.71 4.40 -5.67
N VAL A 19 -21.73 5.15 -5.14
CA VAL A 19 -21.94 5.99 -3.95
C VAL A 19 -22.77 7.22 -4.30
N GLY A 20 -22.57 7.82 -5.48
CA GLY A 20 -23.41 8.91 -5.98
C GLY A 20 -24.88 8.52 -6.12
N ASN A 21 -25.16 7.33 -6.66
CA ASN A 21 -26.51 6.81 -6.84
C ASN A 21 -27.22 6.43 -5.53
N VAL A 22 -26.48 5.98 -4.51
CA VAL A 22 -27.04 5.62 -3.20
C VAL A 22 -27.33 6.88 -2.36
N LEU A 23 -26.46 7.89 -2.43
CA LEU A 23 -26.54 9.09 -1.58
C LEU A 23 -27.46 10.19 -2.13
N SER A 24 -27.80 10.16 -3.43
CA SER A 24 -28.75 11.09 -4.07
C SER A 24 -30.22 10.90 -3.64
N THR A 25 -30.52 9.82 -2.91
CA THR A 25 -31.90 9.46 -2.51
C THR A 25 -32.37 10.17 -1.23
N ILE A 26 -31.50 10.86 -0.49
CA ILE A 26 -31.84 11.46 0.82
C ILE A 26 -31.86 13.00 0.71
N PRO A 27 -33.02 13.67 0.83
CA PRO A 27 -33.18 15.09 0.46
C PRO A 27 -32.51 16.11 1.38
N PHE A 28 -32.02 15.72 2.56
CA PHE A 28 -31.30 16.62 3.49
C PHE A 28 -29.78 16.51 3.39
N VAL A 29 -29.28 15.32 3.04
CA VAL A 29 -27.85 15.05 2.79
C VAL A 29 -27.53 15.35 1.32
N GLY A 30 -28.49 15.15 0.41
CA GLY A 30 -28.35 15.45 -1.01
C GLY A 30 -28.04 16.91 -1.33
N ALA A 31 -28.40 17.89 -0.49
CA ALA A 31 -28.04 19.30 -0.73
C ALA A 31 -26.60 19.66 -0.32
N LEU A 32 -26.03 18.97 0.67
CA LEU A 32 -24.60 19.07 1.04
C LEU A 32 -23.70 18.24 0.11
N PHE A 33 -24.29 17.25 -0.56
CA PHE A 33 -23.64 16.37 -1.54
C PHE A 33 -23.97 16.72 -3.00
N ALA A 34 -24.87 17.68 -3.23
CA ALA A 34 -25.11 18.35 -4.52
C ALA A 34 -24.19 19.58 -4.63
N GLY A 35 -22.90 19.31 -4.65
CA GLY A 35 -21.84 20.28 -4.90
C GLY A 35 -20.63 19.54 -5.47
N PRO A 36 -19.76 20.20 -6.25
CA PRO A 36 -18.64 19.55 -6.94
C PRO A 36 -17.89 18.62 -5.99
N ALA A 37 -17.65 17.39 -6.44
CA ALA A 37 -17.29 16.20 -5.65
C ALA A 37 -15.94 16.30 -4.90
N PHE A 38 -15.83 17.23 -3.94
CA PHE A 38 -14.66 17.37 -3.08
C PHE A 38 -14.84 16.64 -1.74
N GLY A 39 -16.08 16.37 -1.30
CA GLY A 39 -16.40 15.73 0.00
C GLY A 39 -16.40 14.19 0.00
N ILE A 40 -16.85 13.53 -1.08
CA ILE A 40 -16.74 12.06 -1.27
C ILE A 40 -15.32 11.67 -1.68
N GLY A 41 -14.55 12.63 -2.20
CA GLY A 41 -13.18 12.44 -2.69
C GLY A 41 -12.18 12.07 -1.62
N ILE A 42 -12.39 12.35 -0.33
CA ILE A 42 -11.41 12.02 0.73
C ILE A 42 -11.31 10.52 1.00
N LEU A 43 -12.43 9.78 1.03
CA LEU A 43 -12.40 8.34 1.22
C LEU A 43 -11.74 7.66 0.01
N ALA A 44 -12.09 8.11 -1.19
CA ALA A 44 -11.48 7.64 -2.42
C ALA A 44 -9.97 7.97 -2.50
N ALA A 45 -9.60 9.21 -2.17
CA ALA A 45 -8.21 9.65 -2.15
C ALA A 45 -7.38 8.90 -1.10
N GLY A 46 -7.96 8.59 0.07
CA GLY A 46 -7.30 7.80 1.11
C GLY A 46 -6.99 6.37 0.66
N VAL A 47 -7.94 5.70 -0.02
CA VAL A 47 -7.72 4.35 -0.55
C VAL A 47 -6.68 4.34 -1.67
N ILE A 48 -6.73 5.30 -2.58
CA ILE A 48 -5.73 5.43 -3.65
C ILE A 48 -4.34 5.63 -3.05
N LEU A 49 -4.20 6.53 -2.07
CA LEU A 49 -2.94 6.78 -1.38
C LEU A 49 -2.42 5.54 -0.66
N ALA A 50 -3.31 4.77 -0.01
CA ALA A 50 -2.96 3.51 0.65
C ALA A 50 -2.48 2.43 -0.34
N ILE A 51 -3.00 2.37 -1.56
CA ILE A 51 -2.51 1.44 -2.58
C ILE A 51 -1.15 1.90 -3.13
N MET A 52 -0.94 3.21 -3.29
CA MET A 52 0.30 3.78 -3.84
C MET A 52 1.50 3.70 -2.88
N ILE A 53 1.28 3.62 -1.57
CA ILE A 53 2.39 3.45 -0.61
C ILE A 53 2.99 2.03 -0.67
N ILE A 54 2.24 1.03 -1.17
CA ILE A 54 2.70 -0.38 -1.26
C ILE A 54 3.99 -0.52 -2.08
N PRO A 55 4.07 -0.04 -3.35
CA PRO A 55 5.30 -0.15 -4.13
C PRO A 55 6.45 0.65 -3.52
N TYR A 56 6.17 1.74 -2.81
CA TYR A 56 7.18 2.51 -2.10
C TYR A 56 7.80 1.70 -0.96
N ILE A 57 6.97 1.10 -0.10
CA ILE A 57 7.43 0.24 1.00
C ILE A 57 8.20 -0.96 0.44
N ALA A 58 7.71 -1.57 -0.65
CA ALA A 58 8.39 -2.71 -1.27
C ALA A 58 9.79 -2.36 -1.82
N ALA A 59 9.97 -1.15 -2.36
CA ALA A 59 11.27 -0.65 -2.79
C ALA A 59 12.21 -0.44 -1.59
N VAL A 60 11.75 0.26 -0.55
CA VAL A 60 12.53 0.50 0.67
C VAL A 60 12.95 -0.82 1.34
N MET A 61 12.04 -1.79 1.44
CA MET A 61 12.36 -3.09 2.01
C MET A 61 13.42 -3.85 1.21
N ARG A 62 13.44 -3.70 -0.13
CA ARG A 62 14.48 -4.31 -0.96
C ARG A 62 15.86 -3.71 -0.69
N ASP A 63 15.95 -2.38 -0.65
CA ASP A 63 17.20 -1.68 -0.38
C ASP A 63 17.77 -2.07 0.98
N VAL A 64 16.89 -2.19 1.99
CA VAL A 64 17.24 -2.64 3.34
C VAL A 64 17.75 -4.09 3.36
N PHE A 65 17.18 -4.99 2.55
CA PHE A 65 17.64 -6.38 2.46
C PHE A 65 18.96 -6.55 1.71
N GLU A 66 19.29 -5.65 0.79
CA GLU A 66 20.59 -5.59 0.09
C GLU A 66 21.72 -5.11 1.00
N GLN A 67 21.43 -4.25 1.97
CA GLN A 67 22.42 -3.81 2.97
C GLN A 67 22.82 -4.89 3.99
N THR A 68 22.06 -5.98 4.10
CA THR A 68 22.37 -7.04 5.07
C THR A 68 23.59 -7.86 4.60
N PRO A 69 24.66 -8.01 5.42
CA PRO A 69 25.88 -8.72 5.02
C PRO A 69 25.60 -10.16 4.56
N VAL A 70 26.06 -10.50 3.35
CA VAL A 70 25.90 -11.86 2.77
C VAL A 70 26.57 -12.94 3.63
N MET A 71 27.69 -12.63 4.28
CA MET A 71 28.41 -13.55 5.19
C MET A 71 27.53 -14.08 6.32
N MET A 72 26.61 -13.26 6.87
CA MET A 72 25.69 -13.71 7.92
C MET A 72 24.63 -14.68 7.37
N LYS A 73 24.21 -14.50 6.10
CA LYS A 73 23.26 -15.39 5.44
C LYS A 73 23.92 -16.74 5.14
N GLU A 74 25.13 -16.74 4.60
CA GLU A 74 25.89 -17.96 4.28
C GLU A 74 26.28 -18.76 5.52
N SER A 75 26.70 -18.10 6.60
CA SER A 75 27.03 -18.78 7.86
C SER A 75 25.82 -19.50 8.47
N ALA A 76 24.63 -18.94 8.29
CA ALA A 76 23.40 -19.54 8.79
C ALA A 76 22.96 -20.75 7.98
N TYR A 77 23.10 -20.69 6.66
CA TYR A 77 22.92 -21.85 5.80
C TYR A 77 23.94 -22.95 6.14
N GLY A 78 25.17 -22.59 6.51
CA GLY A 78 26.21 -23.54 6.97
C GLY A 78 25.87 -24.28 8.27
N ILE A 79 24.98 -23.73 9.10
CA ILE A 79 24.48 -24.36 10.34
C ILE A 79 23.19 -25.16 10.09
N GLY A 80 22.69 -25.19 8.84
CA GLY A 80 21.48 -25.90 8.45
C GLY A 80 20.18 -25.12 8.70
N CYS A 81 20.25 -23.80 8.87
CA CYS A 81 19.03 -22.99 8.99
C CYS A 81 18.23 -22.97 7.69
N THR A 82 16.91 -23.03 7.82
CA THR A 82 15.98 -22.91 6.68
C THR A 82 15.92 -21.47 6.17
N THR A 83 15.54 -21.27 4.91
CA THR A 83 15.37 -19.93 4.30
C THR A 83 14.46 -19.02 5.12
N TRP A 84 13.41 -19.59 5.74
CA TRP A 84 12.50 -18.86 6.62
C TRP A 84 13.16 -18.43 7.94
N GLU A 85 13.94 -19.30 8.56
CA GLU A 85 14.69 -18.97 9.78
C GLU A 85 15.75 -17.90 9.54
N VAL A 86 16.44 -17.95 8.39
CA VAL A 86 17.43 -16.93 8.03
C VAL A 86 16.78 -15.56 7.89
N ILE A 87 15.61 -15.46 7.27
CA ILE A 87 14.88 -14.19 7.12
C ILE A 87 14.45 -13.64 8.49
N TRP A 88 13.80 -14.44 9.34
CA TRP A 88 13.25 -13.95 10.60
C TRP A 88 14.27 -13.77 11.72
N ARG A 89 15.27 -14.65 11.82
CA ARG A 89 16.21 -14.65 12.95
C ARG A 89 17.45 -13.83 12.67
N ILE A 90 17.87 -13.70 11.42
CA ILE A 90 19.13 -13.04 11.05
C ILE A 90 18.87 -11.75 10.32
N VAL A 91 18.12 -11.78 9.21
CA VAL A 91 17.86 -10.57 8.42
C VAL A 91 17.08 -9.56 9.25
N TYR A 92 15.93 -9.94 9.80
CA TYR A 92 15.14 -9.03 10.64
C TYR A 92 15.88 -8.56 11.90
N ARG A 93 16.76 -9.39 12.50
CA ARG A 93 17.53 -9.02 13.70
C ARG A 93 18.68 -8.08 13.38
N SER A 94 19.35 -8.27 12.25
CA SER A 94 20.43 -7.39 11.78
C SER A 94 19.91 -5.96 11.62
N LEU A 95 18.68 -5.79 11.16
CA LEU A 95 18.03 -4.49 10.96
C LEU A 95 17.62 -3.77 12.24
N LYS A 96 17.48 -4.49 13.36
CA LYS A 96 17.13 -3.89 14.66
C LYS A 96 18.36 -3.41 15.44
N THR A 97 19.57 -3.83 15.03
CA THR A 97 20.80 -3.64 15.79
C THR A 97 21.77 -2.66 15.11
N GLY A 98 21.45 -2.22 13.89
CA GLY A 98 22.18 -1.18 13.15
C GLY A 98 21.57 0.20 13.33
#